data_AF-A0A847CXN6-F1
#
_entry.id   AF-A0A847CXN6-F1
#
_cell.length_a   1.000
_cell.length_b   1.000
_cell.length_c   1.000
_cell.angle_alpha   90.00
_cell.angle_beta   90.00
_cell.angle_gamma   90.00
#
_symmetry.space_group_name_H-M   'P 1'
#
loop_
_entity.id
_entity.type
_entity.pdbx_description
1 polymer ?
#
loop_
_entity_poly.entity_id
_entity_poly.type
_entity_poly.pdbx_seq_one_letter_code
_entity_poly.pdbx_strand_id
1 'polypeptide(L)'
;MAYKYKEEMQKPERFAGGHRMCEGCGAPPVVRTILRALDVEEKAVIGCATGCLEVSTFMYPYTTWEDSFIHSAFENASATISGVEAAYKAKKKKGQIEKDYKFITFGGDGGTYDIGFQSLSGAMERGHDMVYVCYDNGAYMNTGIQRSSATPKFADTTTTPVGAESLGKDQFKKDLTKVMVAHNIPYVAQTTLFKNFKDMHEKADKALHKEGPAFMNVLAPCPRGWRYSSEFLMEICKLAVETCFWPLFEVEDGVWKLSYKPKEKLPIEEFLRPQGRFRHLFRPEKTEVIAQIQAQVDKEWEDLLRMCNEID
;
A
#
# COMPACT_ATOMS: atom_id res chain seq x y z
N MET A 1 10.34 -13.56 -14.74
CA MET A 1 9.75 -14.18 -15.96
C MET A 1 8.56 -13.33 -16.44
N ALA A 2 8.06 -13.50 -17.66
CA ALA A 2 6.85 -12.78 -18.08
C ALA A 2 5.64 -13.24 -17.25
N TYR A 3 4.89 -12.30 -16.66
CA TYR A 3 3.72 -12.61 -15.84
C TYR A 3 2.68 -13.45 -16.60
N LYS A 4 2.31 -14.60 -16.01
CA LYS A 4 1.27 -15.48 -16.53
C LYS A 4 0.21 -15.73 -15.47
N TYR A 5 -0.89 -14.97 -15.55
CA TYR A 5 -1.99 -14.99 -14.59
C TYR A 5 -2.40 -16.41 -14.12
N LYS A 6 -2.63 -17.35 -15.05
CA LYS A 6 -3.08 -18.70 -14.69
C LYS A 6 -2.04 -19.48 -13.88
N GLU A 7 -0.76 -19.36 -14.22
CA GLU A 7 0.32 -20.05 -13.50
C GLU A 7 0.48 -19.44 -12.10
N GLU A 8 0.50 -18.11 -12.01
CA GLU A 8 0.64 -17.41 -10.72
C GLU A 8 -0.54 -17.64 -9.77
N MET A 9 -1.77 -17.75 -10.29
CA MET A 9 -2.95 -18.06 -9.47
C MET A 9 -3.02 -19.54 -9.04
N GLN A 10 -2.27 -20.44 -9.70
CA GLN A 10 -2.20 -21.86 -9.33
C GLN A 10 -1.15 -22.16 -8.24
N LYS A 11 -0.23 -21.22 -7.95
CA LYS A 11 0.69 -21.36 -6.81
C LYS A 11 -0.09 -21.57 -5.49
N PRO A 12 0.44 -22.36 -4.55
CA PRO A 12 -0.14 -22.49 -3.21
C PRO A 12 -0.32 -21.12 -2.54
N GLU A 13 -1.44 -20.94 -1.83
CA GLU A 13 -1.68 -19.71 -1.05
C GLU A 13 -0.77 -19.67 0.18
N ARG A 14 -0.03 -18.57 0.36
CA ARG A 14 0.77 -18.28 1.57
C ARG A 14 -0.01 -17.49 2.62
N PHE A 15 -1.16 -16.95 2.23
CA PHE A 15 -2.09 -16.21 3.08
C PHE A 15 -3.47 -16.86 2.97
N ALA A 16 -3.76 -17.73 3.93
CA ALA A 16 -4.89 -18.64 3.92
C ALA A 16 -6.26 -17.93 3.94
N GLY A 17 -7.32 -18.69 3.71
CA GLY A 17 -8.67 -18.27 4.08
C GLY A 17 -8.90 -18.36 5.60
N GLY A 18 -10.02 -17.84 6.10
CA GLY A 18 -10.40 -17.97 7.51
C GLY A 18 -10.02 -16.80 8.44
N HIS A 19 -9.74 -15.62 7.87
CA HIS A 19 -9.48 -14.38 8.61
C HIS A 19 -10.76 -13.53 8.83
N ARG A 20 -10.77 -12.63 9.81
CA ARG A 20 -11.92 -11.76 10.15
C ARG A 20 -11.98 -10.41 9.42
N MET A 21 -11.25 -10.29 8.31
CA MET A 21 -11.32 -9.09 7.46
C MET A 21 -12.73 -8.90 6.90
N CYS A 22 -13.15 -7.65 6.72
CA CYS A 22 -14.46 -7.34 6.17
C CYS A 22 -14.66 -7.94 4.76
N GLU A 23 -15.91 -8.20 4.40
CA GLU A 23 -16.27 -8.52 3.04
C GLU A 23 -15.83 -7.39 2.08
N GLY A 24 -15.23 -7.75 0.94
CA GLY A 24 -14.70 -6.78 -0.02
C GLY A 24 -13.47 -5.99 0.45
N CYS A 25 -12.81 -6.40 1.54
CA CYS A 25 -11.60 -5.72 2.01
C CYS A 25 -10.47 -5.79 0.96
N GLY A 26 -9.83 -4.65 0.67
CA GLY A 26 -8.71 -4.59 -0.26
C GLY A 26 -7.41 -5.20 0.25
N ALA A 27 -7.20 -5.34 1.56
CA ALA A 27 -5.91 -5.80 2.09
C ALA A 27 -5.60 -7.29 1.80
N PRO A 28 -6.51 -8.27 1.98
CA PRO A 28 -6.26 -9.67 1.63
C PRO A 28 -5.79 -9.91 0.19
N PRO A 29 -6.47 -9.40 -0.87
CA PRO A 29 -5.99 -9.61 -2.24
C PRO A 29 -4.65 -8.91 -2.52
N VAL A 30 -4.34 -7.78 -1.86
CA VAL A 30 -3.01 -7.16 -1.94
C VAL A 30 -1.93 -8.09 -1.38
N VAL A 31 -2.12 -8.58 -0.15
CA VAL A 31 -1.18 -9.50 0.51
C VAL A 31 -0.98 -10.77 -0.32
N ARG A 32 -2.06 -11.41 -0.77
CA ARG A 32 -1.99 -12.61 -1.61
C ARG A 32 -1.24 -12.37 -2.91
N THR A 33 -1.52 -11.27 -3.60
CA THR A 33 -0.85 -10.95 -4.88
C THR A 33 0.65 -10.77 -4.69
N ILE A 34 1.06 -10.09 -3.62
CA ILE A 34 2.48 -9.85 -3.31
C ILE A 34 3.18 -11.16 -2.92
N LEU A 35 2.59 -11.95 -2.02
CA LEU A 35 3.21 -13.21 -1.59
C LEU A 35 3.27 -14.25 -2.71
N ARG A 36 2.40 -14.18 -3.72
CA ARG A 36 2.47 -15.04 -4.91
C ARG A 36 3.67 -14.74 -5.80
N ALA A 37 4.30 -13.56 -5.66
CA ALA A 37 5.53 -13.25 -6.37
C ALA A 37 6.75 -13.99 -5.82
N LEU A 38 6.65 -14.60 -4.62
CA LEU A 38 7.64 -15.57 -4.17
C LEU A 38 7.55 -16.84 -5.01
N ASP A 39 8.69 -17.44 -5.28
CA ASP A 39 8.75 -18.80 -5.81
C ASP A 39 8.33 -19.81 -4.73
N VAL A 40 7.92 -21.01 -5.15
CA VAL A 40 7.23 -21.98 -4.26
C VAL A 40 8.17 -22.48 -3.16
N GLU A 41 9.45 -22.62 -3.48
CA GLU A 41 10.52 -23.08 -2.61
C GLU A 41 11.02 -22.02 -1.63
N GLU A 42 10.84 -20.73 -1.96
CA GLU A 42 11.31 -19.63 -1.14
C GLU A 42 10.64 -19.61 0.23
N LYS A 43 11.33 -19.06 1.22
CA LYS A 43 10.79 -18.89 2.57
C LYS A 43 10.74 -17.42 2.90
N ALA A 44 9.69 -17.01 3.61
CA ALA A 44 9.58 -15.64 4.08
C ALA A 44 9.46 -15.58 5.60
N VAL A 45 9.93 -14.48 6.16
CA VAL A 45 9.54 -14.02 7.49
C VAL A 45 8.70 -12.76 7.32
N ILE A 46 7.47 -12.83 7.81
CA ILE A 46 6.46 -11.79 7.68
C ILE A 46 6.38 -11.00 8.98
N GLY A 47 6.59 -9.69 8.88
CA GLY A 47 6.27 -8.71 9.91
C GLY A 47 4.92 -8.05 9.63
N CYS A 48 4.20 -7.67 10.67
CA CYS A 48 3.02 -6.81 10.51
C CYS A 48 2.97 -5.72 11.57
N ALA A 49 2.73 -4.49 11.15
CA ALA A 49 2.35 -3.42 12.07
C ALA A 49 0.93 -3.67 12.59
N THR A 50 0.67 -3.38 13.87
CA THR A 50 -0.68 -3.46 14.45
C THR A 50 -1.68 -2.67 13.59
N GLY A 51 -2.81 -3.28 13.27
CA GLY A 51 -3.82 -2.69 12.39
C GLY A 51 -4.84 -3.72 11.96
N CYS A 52 -5.71 -3.38 10.99
CA CYS A 52 -6.76 -4.30 10.54
C CYS A 52 -6.19 -5.66 10.11
N LEU A 53 -5.08 -5.65 9.36
CA LEU A 53 -4.48 -6.86 8.84
C LEU A 53 -4.00 -7.75 9.97
N GLU A 54 -3.18 -7.22 10.90
CA GLU A 54 -2.69 -7.97 12.06
C GLU A 54 -3.83 -8.53 12.92
N VAL A 55 -4.71 -7.66 13.44
CA VAL A 55 -5.81 -8.03 14.36
C VAL A 55 -6.76 -9.06 13.77
N SER A 56 -6.95 -9.05 12.45
CA SER A 56 -7.93 -9.94 11.78
C SER A 56 -7.32 -11.24 11.27
N THR A 57 -5.99 -11.36 11.21
CA THR A 57 -5.29 -12.50 10.60
C THR A 57 -4.50 -13.30 11.62
N PHE A 58 -4.20 -12.71 12.77
CA PHE A 58 -3.55 -13.37 13.90
C PHE A 58 -4.50 -13.37 15.11
N MET A 59 -5.33 -14.43 15.21
CA MET A 59 -6.30 -14.59 16.28
C MET A 59 -5.94 -15.82 17.09
N TYR A 60 -5.28 -15.63 18.22
CA TYR A 60 -4.84 -16.74 19.06
C TYR A 60 -5.96 -17.78 19.29
N PRO A 61 -5.69 -19.09 19.10
CA PRO A 61 -4.40 -19.71 18.76
C PRO A 61 -4.12 -19.85 17.25
N TYR A 62 -4.94 -19.27 16.37
CA TYR A 62 -4.89 -19.43 14.93
C TYR A 62 -4.17 -18.28 14.20
N THR A 63 -3.60 -18.59 13.04
CA THR A 63 -2.99 -17.62 12.13
C THR A 63 -3.36 -17.91 10.69
N THR A 64 -3.38 -16.86 9.87
CA THR A 64 -3.64 -16.92 8.42
C THR A 64 -2.34 -17.08 7.62
N TRP A 65 -1.20 -16.85 8.27
CA TRP A 65 0.12 -16.81 7.65
C TRP A 65 0.74 -18.21 7.64
N GLU A 66 1.04 -18.74 6.44
CA GLU A 66 1.75 -20.03 6.28
C GLU A 66 3.27 -19.87 6.48
N ASP A 67 3.80 -18.71 6.11
CA ASP A 67 5.18 -18.31 6.38
C ASP A 67 5.39 -17.93 7.85
N SER A 68 6.66 -17.87 8.29
CA SER A 68 6.99 -17.44 9.65
C SER A 68 6.47 -16.03 9.91
N PHE A 69 5.68 -15.84 10.96
CA PHE A 69 5.05 -14.56 11.27
C PHE A 69 5.56 -13.99 12.59
N ILE A 70 5.84 -12.68 12.63
CA ILE A 70 6.21 -11.94 13.83
C ILE A 70 5.42 -10.63 13.92
N HIS A 71 4.85 -10.39 15.09
CA HIS A 71 4.24 -9.13 15.47
C HIS A 71 4.92 -8.59 16.72
N SER A 72 5.05 -7.27 16.83
CA SER A 72 5.58 -6.60 18.01
C SER A 72 4.66 -5.46 18.44
N ALA A 73 4.72 -4.31 17.78
CA ALA A 73 3.89 -3.15 18.08
C ALA A 73 3.50 -2.40 16.80
N PHE A 74 2.77 -1.30 16.98
CA PHE A 74 2.25 -0.53 15.85
C PHE A 74 3.32 0.30 15.17
N GLU A 75 4.21 0.88 15.97
CA GLU A 75 5.19 1.90 15.60
C GLU A 75 6.52 1.33 15.11
N ASN A 76 6.77 0.02 15.28
CA ASN A 76 8.11 -0.55 15.17
C ASN A 76 8.26 -1.73 14.21
N ALA A 77 7.25 -2.04 13.38
CA ALA A 77 7.28 -3.22 12.50
C ALA A 77 8.56 -3.33 11.65
N SER A 78 9.02 -2.22 11.06
CA SER A 78 10.27 -2.20 10.28
C SER A 78 11.51 -2.44 11.15
N ALA A 79 11.52 -1.92 12.38
CA ALA A 79 12.62 -2.15 13.32
C ALA A 79 12.64 -3.60 13.83
N THR A 80 11.47 -4.20 14.05
CA THR A 80 11.34 -5.63 14.40
C THR A 80 11.94 -6.49 13.29
N ILE A 81 11.54 -6.29 12.03
CA ILE A 81 12.05 -7.08 10.91
C ILE A 81 13.52 -6.78 10.62
N SER A 82 13.98 -5.54 10.78
CA SER A 82 15.42 -5.21 10.75
C SER A 82 16.23 -6.05 11.74
N GLY A 83 15.72 -6.25 12.96
CA GLY A 83 16.36 -7.08 13.98
C GLY A 83 16.37 -8.57 13.61
N VAL A 84 15.28 -9.07 13.02
CA VAL A 84 15.20 -10.46 12.54
C VAL A 84 16.19 -10.69 11.40
N GLU A 85 16.25 -9.78 10.43
CA GLU A 85 17.15 -9.85 9.29
C GLU A 85 18.62 -9.79 9.73
N ALA A 86 18.96 -8.90 10.66
CA ALA A 86 20.32 -8.83 11.22
C ALA A 86 20.70 -10.10 11.98
N ALA A 87 19.77 -10.66 12.77
CA ALA A 87 19.98 -11.93 13.47
C ALA A 87 20.15 -13.10 12.49
N TYR A 88 19.36 -13.13 11.42
CA TYR A 88 19.48 -14.10 10.34
C TYR A 88 20.85 -14.04 9.67
N LYS A 89 21.30 -12.85 9.24
CA LYS A 89 22.64 -12.65 8.65
C LYS A 89 23.75 -13.14 9.57
N ALA A 90 23.67 -12.81 10.87
CA ALA A 90 24.64 -13.25 11.86
C ALA A 90 24.67 -14.77 12.05
N LYS A 91 23.50 -15.42 12.08
CA LYS A 91 23.38 -16.89 12.22
C LYS A 91 23.80 -17.63 10.96
N LYS A 92 23.45 -17.12 9.78
CA LYS A 92 23.86 -17.67 8.48
C LYS A 92 25.38 -17.62 8.29
N LYS A 93 26.02 -16.51 8.64
CA LYS A 93 27.50 -16.39 8.64
C LYS A 93 28.19 -17.44 9.53
N LYS A 94 27.51 -17.89 10.59
CA LYS A 94 27.99 -18.95 11.51
C LYS A 94 27.63 -20.36 11.06
N GLY A 95 26.99 -20.53 9.90
CA GLY A 95 26.51 -21.83 9.42
C GLY A 95 25.35 -22.42 10.23
N GLN A 96 24.66 -21.62 11.04
CA GLN A 96 23.54 -22.09 11.88
C GLN A 96 22.20 -22.10 11.14
N ILE A 97 22.13 -21.42 9.99
CA ILE A 97 20.98 -21.41 9.09
C ILE A 97 21.52 -21.59 7.67
N GLU A 98 21.10 -22.66 7.01
CA GLU A 98 21.50 -22.97 5.64
C GLU A 98 20.55 -22.35 4.60
N LYS A 99 19.28 -22.17 4.96
CA LYS A 99 18.22 -21.73 4.04
C LYS A 99 18.21 -20.21 3.82
N ASP A 100 17.76 -19.82 2.64
CA ASP A 100 17.46 -18.44 2.27
C ASP A 100 16.07 -18.02 2.75
N TYR A 101 15.98 -16.79 3.26
CA TYR A 101 14.71 -16.19 3.70
C TYR A 101 14.58 -14.78 3.13
N LYS A 102 13.37 -14.46 2.68
CA LYS A 102 12.93 -13.10 2.34
C LYS A 102 12.30 -12.45 3.58
N PHE A 103 12.51 -11.15 3.75
CA PHE A 103 11.95 -10.39 4.87
C PHE A 103 10.92 -9.41 4.35
N ILE A 104 9.66 -9.58 4.77
CA ILE A 104 8.54 -8.81 4.24
C ILE A 104 7.77 -8.22 5.41
N THR A 105 7.52 -6.92 5.39
CA THR A 105 6.71 -6.24 6.41
C THR A 105 5.47 -5.64 5.78
N PHE A 106 4.30 -5.90 6.36
CA PHE A 106 3.05 -5.23 5.98
C PHE A 106 2.64 -4.19 7.03
N GLY A 107 2.19 -3.03 6.58
CA GLY A 107 1.64 -1.99 7.44
C GLY A 107 0.48 -1.27 6.78
N GLY A 108 -0.53 -0.89 7.56
CA GLY A 108 -1.53 0.06 7.09
C GLY A 108 -0.94 1.46 7.00
N ASP A 109 -1.67 2.41 6.41
CA ASP A 109 -1.18 3.77 6.26
C ASP A 109 -0.84 4.44 7.60
N GLY A 110 -1.64 4.26 8.66
CA GLY A 110 -1.31 4.80 9.99
C GLY A 110 0.00 4.27 10.59
N GLY A 111 0.35 3.01 10.32
CA GLY A 111 1.59 2.38 10.75
C GLY A 111 2.79 2.70 9.87
N THR A 112 2.58 3.44 8.78
CA THR A 112 3.61 3.70 7.78
C THR A 112 3.84 5.19 7.56
N TYR A 113 2.77 5.95 7.30
CA TYR A 113 2.81 7.39 7.02
C TYR A 113 3.06 8.21 8.28
N ASP A 114 2.59 7.70 9.42
CA ASP A 114 2.49 8.39 10.70
C ASP A 114 3.40 7.72 11.75
N ILE A 115 2.85 6.86 12.64
CA ILE A 115 3.55 6.45 13.86
C ILE A 115 4.77 5.57 13.59
N GLY A 116 4.72 4.71 12.56
CA GLY A 116 5.84 3.85 12.18
C GLY A 116 6.80 4.48 11.17
N PHE A 117 6.60 5.75 10.79
CA PHE A 117 7.45 6.41 9.80
C PHE A 117 8.92 6.47 10.23
N GLN A 118 9.18 6.74 11.52
CA GLN A 118 10.55 6.81 12.03
C GLN A 118 11.27 5.45 11.95
N SER A 119 10.57 4.35 12.29
CA SER A 119 11.16 3.01 12.23
C SER A 119 11.35 2.54 10.80
N LEU A 120 10.42 2.87 9.89
CA LEU A 120 10.55 2.67 8.46
C LEU A 120 11.75 3.43 7.89
N SER A 121 11.81 4.74 8.10
CA SER A 121 12.90 5.60 7.61
C SER A 121 14.26 5.09 8.09
N GLY A 122 14.40 4.73 9.37
CA GLY A 122 15.64 4.15 9.88
C GLY A 122 15.98 2.78 9.29
N ALA A 123 15.00 1.92 9.00
CA ALA A 123 15.26 0.62 8.37
C ALA A 123 15.75 0.78 6.92
N MET A 124 15.13 1.70 6.18
CA MET A 124 15.53 2.03 4.80
C MET A 124 16.93 2.67 4.76
N GLU A 125 17.22 3.60 5.68
CA GLU A 125 18.53 4.27 5.79
C GLU A 125 19.67 3.28 6.12
N ARG A 126 19.44 2.32 7.01
CA ARG A 126 20.44 1.29 7.34
C ARG A 126 20.67 0.24 6.24
N GLY A 127 19.89 0.27 5.16
CA GLY A 127 20.07 -0.66 4.05
C GLY A 127 19.67 -2.10 4.37
N HIS A 128 18.69 -2.32 5.27
CA HIS A 128 18.22 -3.68 5.55
C HIS A 128 17.59 -4.31 4.29
N ASP A 129 17.95 -5.57 4.02
CA ASP A 129 17.46 -6.32 2.87
C ASP A 129 16.05 -6.85 3.16
N MET A 130 15.06 -5.97 2.99
CA MET A 130 13.65 -6.23 3.31
C MET A 130 12.72 -5.45 2.39
N VAL A 131 11.53 -6.02 2.16
CA VAL A 131 10.42 -5.34 1.49
C VAL A 131 9.44 -4.82 2.53
N TYR A 132 9.18 -3.51 2.53
CA TYR A 132 8.07 -2.93 3.29
C TYR A 132 6.91 -2.60 2.35
N VAL A 133 5.73 -3.15 2.67
CA VAL A 133 4.49 -2.93 1.94
C VAL A 133 3.52 -2.14 2.79
N CYS A 134 3.21 -0.93 2.35
CA CYS A 134 2.08 -0.17 2.85
C CYS A 134 0.81 -0.57 2.10
N TYR A 135 -0.15 -1.20 2.78
CA TYR A 135 -1.51 -1.33 2.27
C TYR A 135 -2.29 -0.06 2.65
N ASP A 136 -2.24 0.95 1.78
CA ASP A 136 -2.86 2.24 2.02
C ASP A 136 -4.37 2.16 1.84
N ASN A 137 -5.09 2.21 2.95
CA ASN A 137 -6.55 2.28 2.95
C ASN A 137 -7.05 3.67 3.36
N GLY A 138 -6.17 4.67 3.45
CA GLY A 138 -6.50 6.08 3.62
C GLY A 138 -7.14 6.47 4.96
N ALA A 139 -7.01 5.67 6.02
CA ALA A 139 -7.37 6.03 7.39
C ALA A 139 -6.84 5.00 8.40
N TYR A 140 -6.85 5.33 9.70
CA TYR A 140 -6.76 4.32 10.75
C TYR A 140 -8.08 3.53 10.83
N MET A 141 -8.22 2.51 9.98
CA MET A 141 -9.49 1.78 9.84
C MET A 141 -9.87 0.97 11.07
N ASN A 142 -8.89 0.30 11.69
CA ASN A 142 -9.14 -0.64 12.79
C ASN A 142 -9.73 0.04 14.01
N THR A 143 -9.26 1.23 14.32
CA THR A 143 -9.64 1.99 15.52
C THR A 143 -10.96 2.75 15.33
N GLY A 144 -11.61 2.65 14.17
CA GLY A 144 -12.86 3.35 13.88
C GLY A 144 -12.73 4.49 12.88
N ILE A 145 -11.93 4.30 11.83
CA ILE A 145 -11.86 5.21 10.66
C ILE A 145 -11.43 6.63 11.09
N GLN A 146 -10.28 6.75 11.76
CA GLN A 146 -9.69 8.05 12.12
C GLN A 146 -8.76 8.54 11.01
N ARG A 147 -8.63 9.87 10.85
CA ARG A 147 -7.70 10.50 9.90
C ARG A 147 -6.27 10.01 10.10
N SER A 148 -5.62 9.62 9.01
CA SER A 148 -4.17 9.44 8.88
C SER A 148 -3.57 10.48 7.93
N SER A 149 -2.25 10.52 7.80
CA SER A 149 -1.61 11.36 6.78
C SER A 149 -1.86 10.86 5.35
N ALA A 150 -2.32 9.61 5.17
CA ALA A 150 -2.76 9.08 3.89
C ALA A 150 -4.20 9.48 3.52
N THR A 151 -5.03 9.87 4.51
CA THR A 151 -6.41 10.30 4.27
C THR A 151 -6.46 11.45 3.24
N PRO A 152 -7.30 11.40 2.20
CA PRO A 152 -7.36 12.47 1.20
C PRO A 152 -7.96 13.76 1.75
N LYS A 153 -7.68 14.90 1.09
CA LYS A 153 -8.33 16.19 1.43
C LYS A 153 -9.85 16.04 1.32
N PHE A 154 -10.54 16.65 2.28
CA PHE A 154 -11.97 16.66 2.50
C PHE A 154 -12.65 15.28 2.73
N ALA A 155 -11.88 14.23 3.00
CA ALA A 155 -12.47 12.96 3.41
C ALA A 155 -13.08 13.08 4.82
N ASP A 156 -14.30 12.57 4.97
CA ASP A 156 -14.99 12.41 6.26
C ASP A 156 -14.40 11.24 7.04
N THR A 157 -13.95 11.51 8.27
CA THR A 157 -13.43 10.50 9.21
C THR A 157 -13.95 10.79 10.62
N THR A 158 -13.80 9.86 11.57
CA THR A 158 -14.29 10.10 12.94
C THR A 158 -13.52 11.20 13.69
N THR A 159 -12.30 11.53 13.26
CA THR A 159 -11.49 12.63 13.82
C THR A 159 -11.41 13.86 12.94
N THR A 160 -11.93 13.79 11.71
CA THR A 160 -12.19 14.94 10.84
C THR A 160 -13.62 14.86 10.31
N PRO A 161 -14.63 14.97 11.18
CA PRO A 161 -16.02 14.82 10.77
C PRO A 161 -16.47 16.00 9.93
N VAL A 162 -17.33 15.75 8.96
CA VAL A 162 -18.01 16.79 8.20
C VAL A 162 -19.08 17.46 9.06
N GLY A 163 -19.10 18.79 9.07
CA GLY A 163 -20.03 19.61 9.83
C GLY A 163 -20.25 20.99 9.20
N ALA A 164 -20.86 21.91 9.95
CA ALA A 164 -21.07 23.29 9.49
C ALA A 164 -19.74 23.99 9.18
N GLU A 165 -18.74 23.80 10.07
CA GLU A 165 -17.43 24.45 10.00
C GLU A 165 -16.31 23.53 9.46
N SER A 166 -16.65 22.34 8.97
CA SER A 166 -15.66 21.33 8.55
C SER A 166 -16.09 20.60 7.30
N LEU A 167 -15.20 20.53 6.32
CA LEU A 167 -15.36 19.73 5.10
C LEU A 167 -14.67 18.36 5.20
N GLY A 168 -14.22 17.96 6.37
CA GLY A 168 -13.36 16.79 6.56
C GLY A 168 -11.89 17.18 6.72
N LYS A 169 -10.97 16.28 6.36
CA LYS A 169 -9.53 16.57 6.48
C LYS A 169 -9.11 17.75 5.61
N ASP A 170 -8.49 18.78 6.17
CA ASP A 170 -8.06 19.92 5.36
C ASP A 170 -6.75 19.68 4.57
N GLN A 171 -5.82 18.85 5.05
CA GLN A 171 -4.56 18.64 4.35
C GLN A 171 -4.69 17.62 3.21
N PHE A 172 -3.97 17.84 2.11
CA PHE A 172 -3.75 16.82 1.09
C PHE A 172 -3.02 15.59 1.66
N LYS A 173 -3.06 14.49 0.90
CA LYS A 173 -2.37 13.25 1.25
C LYS A 173 -0.86 13.51 1.28
N LYS A 174 -0.16 13.02 2.31
CA LYS A 174 1.32 13.02 2.32
C LYS A 174 1.80 12.09 1.20
N ASP A 175 2.72 12.53 0.35
CA ASP A 175 3.27 11.66 -0.69
C ASP A 175 4.38 10.77 -0.12
N LEU A 176 3.98 9.67 0.54
CA LEU A 176 4.93 8.74 1.15
C LEU A 176 5.83 8.06 0.11
N THR A 177 5.32 7.77 -1.09
CA THR A 177 6.10 7.11 -2.13
C THR A 177 7.29 7.96 -2.53
N LYS A 178 7.09 9.26 -2.81
CA LYS A 178 8.20 10.20 -3.11
C LYS A 178 9.16 10.36 -1.93
N VAL A 179 8.66 10.34 -0.69
CA VAL A 179 9.51 10.37 0.52
C VAL A 179 10.39 9.12 0.60
N MET A 180 9.90 7.94 0.22
CA MET A 180 10.70 6.71 0.16
C MET A 180 11.71 6.74 -0.99
N VAL A 181 11.36 7.31 -2.15
CA VAL A 181 12.34 7.54 -3.23
C VAL A 181 13.49 8.43 -2.75
N ALA A 182 13.20 9.45 -1.95
CA ALA A 182 14.23 10.35 -1.41
C ALA A 182 15.21 9.68 -0.42
N HIS A 183 14.94 8.44 0.04
CA HIS A 183 15.92 7.65 0.79
C HIS A 183 16.98 7.01 -0.13
N ASN A 184 16.86 7.15 -1.46
CA ASN A 184 17.72 6.54 -2.47
C ASN A 184 17.86 5.01 -2.32
N ILE A 185 16.75 4.35 -1.93
CA ILE A 185 16.72 2.90 -1.83
C ILE A 185 16.63 2.24 -3.22
N PRO A 186 17.13 1.00 -3.39
CA PRO A 186 17.17 0.32 -4.69
C PRO A 186 15.84 0.24 -5.43
N TYR A 187 14.73 0.09 -4.70
CA TYR A 187 13.43 -0.08 -5.33
C TYR A 187 12.26 0.54 -4.55
N VAL A 188 11.46 1.35 -5.25
CA VAL A 188 10.21 1.93 -4.75
C VAL A 188 9.11 1.74 -5.78
N ALA A 189 7.91 1.32 -5.37
CA ALA A 189 6.79 1.20 -6.28
C ALA A 189 5.48 1.71 -5.69
N GLN A 190 4.62 2.27 -6.56
CA GLN A 190 3.23 2.58 -6.27
C GLN A 190 2.31 1.77 -7.18
N THR A 191 1.36 1.04 -6.58
CA THR A 191 0.46 0.15 -7.31
C THR A 191 -0.91 0.00 -6.63
N THR A 192 -1.81 -0.76 -7.23
CA THR A 192 -3.13 -1.14 -6.70
C THR A 192 -3.65 -2.40 -7.39
N LEU A 193 -4.78 -2.92 -6.94
CA LEU A 193 -5.51 -4.02 -7.57
C LEU A 193 -6.09 -3.54 -8.91
N PHE A 194 -5.33 -3.71 -9.99
CA PHE A 194 -5.71 -3.22 -11.31
C PHE A 194 -5.67 -4.32 -12.36
N LYS A 195 -6.68 -4.33 -13.25
CA LYS A 195 -6.84 -5.32 -14.33
C LYS A 195 -6.68 -6.76 -13.81
N ASN A 196 -5.66 -7.47 -14.26
CA ASN A 196 -5.36 -8.85 -13.92
C ASN A 196 -4.21 -8.96 -12.89
N PHE A 197 -3.99 -7.94 -12.06
CA PHE A 197 -2.94 -7.90 -11.02
C PHE A 197 -1.49 -7.93 -11.52
N LYS A 198 -1.26 -7.90 -12.84
CA LYS A 198 0.06 -7.95 -13.46
C LYS A 198 1.01 -6.89 -12.89
N ASP A 199 0.57 -5.63 -12.85
CA ASP A 199 1.39 -4.49 -12.39
C ASP A 199 1.89 -4.72 -10.95
N MET A 200 0.98 -5.07 -10.04
CA MET A 200 1.33 -5.32 -8.64
C MET A 200 2.27 -6.51 -8.50
N HIS A 201 2.02 -7.59 -9.23
CA HIS A 201 2.82 -8.80 -9.15
C HIS A 201 4.24 -8.58 -9.69
N GLU A 202 4.40 -7.97 -10.87
CA GLU A 202 5.74 -7.67 -11.42
C GLU A 202 6.52 -6.71 -10.52
N LYS A 203 5.83 -5.75 -9.88
CA LYS A 203 6.47 -4.87 -8.90
C LYS A 203 6.88 -5.58 -7.62
N ALA A 204 6.06 -6.53 -7.15
CA ALA A 204 6.37 -7.35 -5.99
C ALA A 204 7.55 -8.29 -6.28
N ASP A 205 7.57 -8.94 -7.44
CA ASP A 205 8.68 -9.79 -7.90
C ASP A 205 10.00 -9.02 -7.90
N LYS A 206 10.01 -7.82 -8.50
CA LYS A 206 11.18 -6.93 -8.43
C LYS A 206 11.57 -6.55 -7.00
N ALA A 207 10.62 -6.12 -6.17
CA ALA A 207 10.90 -5.72 -4.79
C ALA A 207 11.52 -6.86 -3.97
N LEU A 208 11.02 -8.09 -4.14
CA LEU A 208 11.45 -9.27 -3.39
C LEU A 208 12.81 -9.81 -3.87
N HIS A 209 13.17 -9.59 -5.13
CA HIS A 209 14.38 -10.12 -5.75
C HIS A 209 15.50 -9.09 -5.95
N LYS A 210 15.23 -7.79 -5.71
CA LYS A 210 16.27 -6.75 -5.65
C LYS A 210 17.00 -6.83 -4.31
N GLU A 211 18.34 -6.80 -4.33
CA GLU A 211 19.14 -6.75 -3.12
C GLU A 211 19.00 -5.38 -2.43
N GLY A 212 18.66 -5.39 -1.14
CA GLY A 212 18.57 -4.19 -0.31
C GLY A 212 17.13 -3.76 -0.01
N PRO A 213 16.94 -2.59 0.59
CA PRO A 213 15.63 -2.14 1.02
C PRO A 213 14.71 -1.86 -0.17
N ALA A 214 13.47 -2.33 -0.10
CA ALA A 214 12.43 -2.03 -1.07
C ALA A 214 11.15 -1.55 -0.38
N PHE A 215 10.44 -0.63 -1.04
CA PHE A 215 9.16 -0.11 -0.55
C PHE A 215 8.06 -0.23 -1.61
N MET A 216 6.89 -0.71 -1.20
CA MET A 216 5.69 -0.73 -2.04
C MET A 216 4.55 0.01 -1.35
N ASN A 217 4.01 1.03 -2.02
CA ASN A 217 2.78 1.70 -1.62
C ASN A 217 1.61 1.17 -2.44
N VAL A 218 0.67 0.48 -1.79
CA VAL A 218 -0.41 -0.22 -2.47
C VAL A 218 -1.75 0.29 -2.00
N LEU A 219 -2.51 0.92 -2.89
CA LEU A 219 -3.88 1.32 -2.57
C LEU A 219 -4.73 0.08 -2.30
N ALA A 220 -5.33 0.02 -1.12
CA ALA A 220 -6.16 -1.08 -0.66
C ALA A 220 -7.50 -0.52 -0.13
N PRO A 221 -8.47 -0.24 -1.01
CA PRO A 221 -9.74 0.37 -0.61
C PRO A 221 -10.45 -0.39 0.52
N CYS A 222 -11.01 0.37 1.47
CA CYS A 222 -11.76 -0.17 2.60
C CYS A 222 -13.25 0.11 2.39
N PRO A 223 -14.10 -0.90 2.07
CA PRO A 223 -15.52 -0.67 1.77
C PRO A 223 -16.25 -0.04 2.95
N ARG A 224 -15.97 -0.52 4.17
CA ARG A 224 -16.56 0.03 5.40
C ARG A 224 -16.13 1.47 5.67
N GLY A 225 -14.84 1.76 5.54
CA GLY A 225 -14.29 3.08 5.84
C GLY A 225 -14.64 4.13 4.80
N TRP A 226 -14.61 3.75 3.53
CA TRP A 226 -14.88 4.65 2.41
C TRP A 226 -16.36 4.73 2.08
N ARG A 227 -17.16 3.81 2.65
CA ARG A 227 -18.62 3.72 2.52
C ARG A 227 -19.04 3.49 1.06
N TYR A 228 -18.56 2.39 0.48
CA TYR A 228 -18.97 1.86 -0.82
C TYR A 228 -19.28 0.35 -0.68
N SER A 229 -20.07 -0.23 -1.59
CA SER A 229 -20.46 -1.65 -1.53
C SER A 229 -19.30 -2.61 -1.88
N SER A 230 -19.20 -3.76 -1.20
CA SER A 230 -18.04 -4.68 -1.27
C SER A 230 -17.66 -5.11 -2.68
N GLU A 231 -18.63 -5.27 -3.58
CA GLU A 231 -18.47 -5.67 -4.98
C GLU A 231 -17.71 -4.64 -5.84
N PHE A 232 -17.66 -3.38 -5.42
CA PHE A 232 -17.03 -2.30 -6.20
C PHE A 232 -15.52 -2.17 -5.98
N LEU A 233 -14.87 -3.03 -5.18
CA LEU A 233 -13.43 -2.93 -4.89
C LEU A 233 -12.57 -2.71 -6.15
N MET A 234 -12.75 -3.55 -7.18
CA MET A 234 -11.97 -3.45 -8.42
C MET A 234 -12.29 -2.18 -9.22
N GLU A 235 -13.55 -1.74 -9.21
CA GLU A 235 -13.94 -0.51 -9.90
C GLU A 235 -13.37 0.73 -9.19
N ILE A 236 -13.37 0.76 -7.86
CA ILE A 236 -12.75 1.85 -7.08
C ILE A 236 -11.24 1.94 -7.37
N CYS A 237 -10.54 0.80 -7.42
CA CYS A 237 -9.12 0.77 -7.78
C CYS A 237 -8.89 1.27 -9.21
N LYS A 238 -9.72 0.84 -10.17
CA LYS A 238 -9.68 1.30 -11.55
C LYS A 238 -9.91 2.81 -11.65
N LEU A 239 -10.94 3.34 -11.01
CA LEU A 239 -11.24 4.77 -10.98
C LEU A 239 -10.09 5.58 -10.37
N ALA A 240 -9.45 5.09 -9.31
CA ALA A 240 -8.27 5.75 -8.73
C ALA A 240 -7.12 5.88 -9.75
N VAL A 241 -6.93 4.87 -10.59
CA VAL A 241 -5.89 4.86 -11.65
C VAL A 241 -6.30 5.73 -12.83
N GLU A 242 -7.50 5.58 -13.36
CA GLU A 242 -7.98 6.30 -14.57
C GLU A 242 -8.16 7.81 -14.32
N THR A 243 -8.43 8.22 -13.08
CA THR A 243 -8.45 9.64 -12.68
C THR A 243 -7.06 10.20 -12.34
N CYS A 244 -6.04 9.35 -12.31
CA CYS A 244 -4.68 9.62 -11.82
C CYS A 244 -4.61 10.07 -10.35
N PHE A 245 -5.66 9.83 -9.55
CA PHE A 245 -5.59 10.01 -8.10
C PHE A 245 -4.53 9.09 -7.47
N TRP A 246 -4.35 7.89 -8.04
CA TRP A 246 -3.36 6.92 -7.64
C TRP A 246 -2.61 6.38 -8.88
N PRO A 247 -1.61 7.12 -9.38
CA PRO A 247 -0.87 6.70 -10.56
C PRO A 247 0.00 5.48 -10.25
N LEU A 248 0.19 4.61 -11.24
CA LEU A 248 1.00 3.40 -11.13
C LEU A 248 2.39 3.66 -11.70
N PHE A 249 3.41 3.57 -10.86
CA PHE A 249 4.80 3.77 -11.26
C PHE A 249 5.76 2.95 -10.40
N GLU A 250 6.99 2.85 -10.85
CA GLU A 250 8.13 2.28 -10.11
C GLU A 250 9.34 3.21 -10.26
N VAL A 251 10.22 3.19 -9.27
CA VAL A 251 11.54 3.81 -9.29
C VAL A 251 12.56 2.74 -8.95
N GLU A 252 13.43 2.44 -9.90
CA GLU A 252 14.48 1.44 -9.75
C GLU A 252 15.82 2.13 -9.94
N ASP A 253 16.69 2.08 -8.92
CA ASP A 253 18.00 2.75 -8.90
C ASP A 253 17.94 4.23 -9.33
N GLY A 254 16.91 4.95 -8.86
CA GLY A 254 16.68 6.37 -9.17
C GLY A 254 16.02 6.63 -10.54
N VAL A 255 15.78 5.60 -11.35
CA VAL A 255 15.12 5.72 -12.66
C VAL A 255 13.61 5.57 -12.48
N TRP A 256 12.88 6.65 -12.77
CA TRP A 256 11.42 6.67 -12.71
C TRP A 256 10.81 6.04 -13.97
N LYS A 257 9.82 5.16 -13.77
CA LYS A 257 9.10 4.53 -14.86
C LYS A 257 7.61 4.50 -14.59
N LEU A 258 6.84 5.08 -15.52
CA LEU A 258 5.40 5.01 -15.50
C LEU A 258 4.93 3.62 -15.94
N SER A 259 4.01 3.03 -15.19
CA SER A 259 3.49 1.69 -15.50
C SER A 259 2.21 1.74 -16.33
N TYR A 260 1.42 2.82 -16.17
CA TYR A 260 0.17 3.00 -16.90
C TYR A 260 -0.12 4.48 -17.14
N LYS A 261 -0.42 4.81 -18.39
CA LYS A 261 -0.93 6.11 -18.82
C LYS A 261 -2.37 5.92 -19.31
N PRO A 262 -3.38 6.51 -18.66
CA PRO A 262 -4.75 6.50 -19.16
C PRO A 262 -4.79 7.05 -20.59
N LYS A 263 -5.58 6.41 -21.47
CA LYS A 263 -5.80 6.95 -22.82
C LYS A 263 -6.48 8.31 -22.77
N GLU A 264 -7.49 8.40 -21.91
CA GLU A 264 -8.20 9.61 -21.57
C GLU A 264 -8.29 9.66 -20.06
N LYS A 265 -7.73 10.72 -19.47
CA LYS A 265 -7.76 10.92 -18.02
C LYS A 265 -9.18 11.30 -17.60
N LEU A 266 -9.77 10.51 -16.70
CA LEU A 266 -11.09 10.80 -16.16
C LEU A 266 -11.05 11.98 -15.18
N PRO A 267 -12.15 12.76 -15.05
CA PRO A 267 -12.25 13.78 -14.01
C PRO A 267 -12.31 13.13 -12.62
N ILE A 268 -11.74 13.79 -11.62
CA ILE A 268 -11.59 13.26 -10.26
C ILE A 268 -12.93 12.91 -9.61
N GLU A 269 -14.01 13.56 -10.04
CA GLU A 269 -15.37 13.27 -9.60
C GLU A 269 -15.76 11.81 -9.76
N GLU A 270 -15.31 11.15 -10.83
CA GLU A 270 -15.61 9.74 -11.09
C GLU A 270 -15.07 8.84 -9.97
N PHE A 271 -13.91 9.19 -9.40
CA PHE A 271 -13.37 8.49 -8.25
C PHE A 271 -14.08 8.89 -6.95
N LEU A 272 -14.36 10.17 -6.73
CA LEU A 272 -14.93 10.67 -5.46
C LEU A 272 -16.39 10.25 -5.24
N ARG A 273 -17.20 10.26 -6.31
CA ARG A 273 -18.66 10.07 -6.29
C ARG A 273 -19.13 8.75 -5.67
N PRO A 274 -18.55 7.57 -5.97
CA PRO A 274 -19.03 6.31 -5.41
C PRO A 274 -18.71 6.11 -3.91
N GLN A 275 -17.98 7.05 -3.28
CA GLN A 275 -17.51 6.89 -1.90
C GLN A 275 -18.29 7.79 -0.94
N GLY A 276 -19.00 7.20 0.04
CA GLY A 276 -19.77 7.96 1.02
C GLY A 276 -18.94 8.90 1.90
N ARG A 277 -17.61 8.71 2.00
CA ARG A 277 -16.69 9.65 2.68
C ARG A 277 -16.51 11.01 1.97
N PHE A 278 -17.00 11.16 0.74
CA PHE A 278 -16.96 12.40 -0.04
C PHE A 278 -18.35 12.92 -0.44
N ARG A 279 -19.43 12.28 0.00
CA ARG A 279 -20.80 12.59 -0.41
C ARG A 279 -21.18 14.06 -0.20
N HIS A 280 -20.63 14.70 0.82
CA HIS A 280 -20.87 16.12 1.14
C HIS A 280 -20.27 17.10 0.14
N LEU A 281 -19.29 16.69 -0.68
CA LEU A 281 -18.66 17.54 -1.70
C LEU A 281 -19.56 17.79 -2.90
N PHE A 282 -20.51 16.88 -3.16
CA PHE A 282 -21.43 16.96 -4.31
C PHE A 282 -22.70 17.78 -4.03
N ARG A 283 -22.70 18.61 -2.98
CA ARG A 283 -23.78 19.58 -2.75
C ARG A 283 -23.57 20.78 -3.69
N PRO A 284 -24.64 21.39 -4.25
CA PRO A 284 -24.52 22.47 -5.24
C PRO A 284 -23.62 23.64 -4.83
N GLU A 285 -23.56 23.95 -3.54
CA GLU A 285 -22.78 25.05 -2.96
C GLU A 285 -21.26 24.76 -2.86
N LYS A 286 -20.79 23.57 -3.27
CA LYS A 286 -19.43 23.07 -3.02
C LYS A 286 -18.69 22.62 -4.29
N THR A 287 -19.05 23.15 -5.46
CA THR A 287 -18.36 22.80 -6.72
C THR A 287 -16.88 23.20 -6.73
N GLU A 288 -16.51 24.30 -6.07
CA GLU A 288 -15.13 24.79 -6.03
C GLU A 288 -14.14 23.84 -5.33
N VAL A 289 -14.59 23.07 -4.33
CA VAL A 289 -13.70 22.18 -3.58
C VAL A 289 -13.28 20.95 -4.38
N ILE A 290 -14.13 20.48 -5.29
CA ILE A 290 -13.78 19.41 -6.23
C ILE A 290 -12.72 19.91 -7.22
N ALA A 291 -12.86 21.15 -7.71
CA ALA A 291 -11.86 21.76 -8.58
C ALA A 291 -10.49 21.89 -7.90
N GLN A 292 -10.44 22.17 -6.59
CA GLN A 292 -9.18 22.17 -5.83
C GLN A 292 -8.51 20.79 -5.80
N ILE A 293 -9.29 19.71 -5.60
CA ILE A 293 -8.76 18.34 -5.63
C ILE A 293 -8.28 18.00 -7.04
N GLN A 294 -9.06 18.34 -8.07
CA GLN A 294 -8.72 18.12 -9.48
C GLN A 294 -7.38 18.79 -9.83
N ALA A 295 -7.21 20.07 -9.49
CA ALA A 295 -5.99 20.82 -9.76
C ALA A 295 -4.76 20.20 -9.08
N GLN A 296 -4.90 19.69 -7.85
CA GLN A 296 -3.81 19.00 -7.17
C GLN A 296 -3.46 17.67 -7.85
N VAL A 297 -4.47 16.88 -8.24
CA VAL A 297 -4.25 15.61 -8.95
C VAL A 297 -3.60 15.84 -10.32
N ASP A 298 -4.04 16.86 -11.05
CA ASP A 298 -3.47 17.23 -12.35
C ASP A 298 -2.00 17.66 -12.20
N LYS A 299 -1.70 18.49 -11.20
CA LYS A 299 -0.32 18.89 -10.89
C LYS A 299 0.56 17.70 -10.54
N GLU A 300 0.12 16.82 -9.62
CA GLU A 300 0.88 15.65 -9.21
C GLU A 300 1.12 14.68 -10.38
N TRP A 301 0.14 14.56 -11.28
CA TRP A 301 0.23 13.76 -12.49
C TRP A 301 1.25 14.34 -13.49
N GLU A 302 1.19 15.64 -13.78
CA GLU A 302 2.17 16.30 -14.63
C GLU A 302 3.59 16.19 -14.08
N ASP A 303 3.77 16.41 -12.77
CA ASP A 303 5.08 16.26 -12.12
C ASP A 303 5.60 14.83 -12.27
N LEU A 304 4.74 13.81 -12.13
CA LEU A 304 5.12 12.42 -12.36
C LEU A 304 5.49 12.15 -13.82
N LEU A 305 4.73 12.69 -14.78
CA LEU A 305 5.05 12.53 -16.20
C LEU A 305 6.44 13.11 -16.53
N ARG A 306 6.79 14.29 -15.99
CA ARG A 306 8.13 14.87 -16.15
C ARG A 306 9.21 13.97 -15.54
N MET A 307 9.01 13.49 -14.31
CA MET A 307 9.96 12.57 -13.67
C MET A 307 10.16 11.28 -14.46
N CYS A 308 9.10 10.75 -15.08
CA CYS A 308 9.14 9.57 -15.94
C CYS A 308 9.59 9.85 -17.39
N ASN A 309 9.97 11.09 -17.74
CA ASN A 309 10.31 11.52 -19.10
C ASN A 309 9.20 11.24 -20.13
N GLU A 310 7.94 11.34 -19.71
CA GLU A 310 6.76 11.16 -20.55
C GLU A 310 6.31 12.46 -21.24
N ILE A 311 6.78 13.60 -20.72
CA ILE A 311 6.60 14.97 -21.21
C ILE A 311 7.85 15.79 -20.86
N ASP A 312 8.00 16.94 -21.50
CA ASP A 312 9.08 17.92 -21.25
C ASP A 312 8.94 18.67 -19.90
#